data_AF-A0ABC8T3C1-F1
#
_entry.id   AF-A0ABC8T3C1-F1
#
_cell.length_a   1.000
_cell.length_b   1.000
_cell.length_c   1.000
_cell.angle_alpha   90.00
_cell.angle_beta   90.00
_cell.angle_gamma   90.00
#
_symmetry.space_group_name_H-M   'P 1'
#
loop_
_entity.id
_entity.type
_entity.pdbx_description
1 polymer ?
#
loop_
_entity_poly.entity_id
_entity_poly.type
_entity_poly.pdbx_seq_one_letter_code
_entity_poly.pdbx_strand_id
1 'polypeptide(L)'
;MKLQNNATNGSSPSSASSSPWLKRVMNPRATGCWNRPWICNEGKFPPKIKKLCCKNRCVDVTSDVNNCGLCGIRCPFNWQCCHRLCINTNVNPFHCGRCDHKCPFPSFCFYGMCGYAQPLPPFPFPPKPFPPKPFPPKPFPPKPFPPKPFPPKPFPPKPFPPKPFPPKPPHGPYPPQRGRPPSSG
;
A
#
# COMPACT_ATOMS: atom_id res chain seq x y z
N MET A 1 -61.91 -30.25 -38.76
CA MET A 1 -61.64 -30.61 -37.35
C MET A 1 -60.15 -30.45 -37.09
N LYS A 2 -59.80 -29.78 -35.98
CA LYS A 2 -58.56 -29.84 -35.15
C LYS A 2 -57.59 -30.99 -35.45
N LEU A 3 -56.27 -30.96 -35.23
CA LEU A 3 -55.24 -29.99 -34.85
C LEU A 3 -53.90 -30.78 -34.96
N GLN A 4 -52.84 -30.11 -35.41
CA GLN A 4 -51.39 -30.23 -35.07
C GLN A 4 -50.68 -31.61 -34.88
N ASN A 5 -49.70 -31.80 -35.77
CA ASN A 5 -48.29 -32.21 -35.58
C ASN A 5 -47.78 -32.59 -34.18
N ASN A 6 -47.01 -33.70 -34.09
CA ASN A 6 -45.82 -33.71 -33.24
C ASN A 6 -44.74 -34.69 -33.71
N ALA A 7 -43.58 -34.15 -34.05
CA ALA A 7 -42.31 -34.87 -34.19
C ALA A 7 -41.40 -34.39 -33.06
N THR A 8 -40.93 -35.29 -32.19
CA THR A 8 -39.74 -35.06 -31.36
C THR A 8 -39.27 -36.38 -30.75
N ASN A 9 -38.18 -36.94 -31.28
CA ASN A 9 -37.30 -37.85 -30.54
C ASN A 9 -35.97 -37.14 -30.37
N GLY A 10 -35.90 -36.29 -29.35
CA GLY A 10 -34.68 -35.65 -28.86
C GLY A 10 -34.45 -36.07 -27.42
N SER A 11 -33.37 -36.81 -27.20
CA SER A 11 -32.94 -37.32 -25.90
C SER A 11 -32.80 -36.19 -24.87
N SER A 12 -33.76 -36.07 -23.96
CA SER A 12 -33.65 -35.30 -22.72
C SER A 12 -33.83 -36.28 -21.56
N PRO A 13 -32.83 -36.50 -20.69
CA PRO A 13 -33.11 -37.18 -19.44
C PRO A 13 -33.84 -36.19 -18.55
N SER A 14 -35.16 -36.43 -18.46
CA SER A 14 -35.92 -36.44 -17.20
C SER A 14 -35.52 -35.38 -16.18
N SER A 15 -36.36 -34.35 -16.12
CA SER A 15 -36.60 -33.49 -14.98
C SER A 15 -36.54 -34.26 -13.64
N ALA A 16 -35.35 -34.41 -13.08
CA ALA A 16 -35.19 -34.92 -11.74
C ALA A 16 -35.74 -33.86 -10.80
N SER A 17 -36.91 -34.16 -10.22
CA SER A 17 -37.57 -33.39 -9.18
C SER A 17 -36.65 -33.31 -7.96
N SER A 18 -35.66 -32.44 -8.04
CA SER A 18 -34.69 -32.21 -6.99
C SER A 18 -35.41 -31.40 -5.92
N SER A 19 -35.58 -32.01 -4.75
CA SER A 19 -36.30 -31.41 -3.63
C SER A 19 -35.75 -30.01 -3.33
N PRO A 20 -36.60 -29.05 -2.94
CA PRO A 20 -36.17 -27.67 -2.66
C PRO A 20 -35.01 -27.60 -1.64
N TRP A 21 -34.95 -28.58 -0.75
CA TRP A 21 -33.86 -28.79 0.20
C TRP A 21 -32.54 -29.19 -0.47
N LEU A 22 -32.56 -30.14 -1.42
CA LEU A 22 -31.35 -30.57 -2.14
C LEU A 22 -30.74 -29.45 -2.97
N LYS A 23 -31.57 -28.57 -3.56
CA LYS A 23 -31.12 -27.35 -4.25
C LYS A 23 -30.46 -26.35 -3.30
N ARG A 24 -30.84 -26.33 -2.01
CA ARG A 24 -30.33 -25.42 -0.98
C ARG A 24 -29.00 -25.86 -0.36
N VAL A 25 -28.76 -27.17 -0.27
CA VAL A 25 -27.46 -27.72 0.18
C VAL A 25 -26.44 -27.80 -0.95
N MET A 26 -26.87 -27.99 -2.20
CA MET A 26 -26.00 -27.96 -3.39
C MET A 26 -25.68 -26.54 -3.88
N ASN A 27 -26.50 -25.55 -3.49
CA ASN A 27 -26.26 -24.13 -3.74
C ASN A 27 -26.03 -23.42 -2.41
N PRO A 28 -24.84 -23.58 -1.79
CA PRO A 28 -24.50 -22.77 -0.63
C PRO A 28 -24.73 -21.32 -1.03
N ARG A 29 -25.53 -20.58 -0.25
CA ARG A 29 -25.77 -19.12 -0.39
C ARG A 29 -24.58 -18.51 -1.12
N ALA A 30 -24.78 -18.11 -2.38
CA ALA A 30 -23.72 -17.71 -3.32
C ALA A 30 -22.54 -17.10 -2.54
N THR A 31 -21.49 -17.90 -2.32
CA THR A 31 -20.43 -17.59 -1.37
C THR A 31 -19.46 -16.62 -2.03
N GLY A 32 -19.95 -15.41 -2.25
CA GLY A 32 -19.29 -14.38 -3.02
C GLY A 32 -20.27 -13.51 -3.80
N CYS A 33 -19.71 -12.68 -4.66
CA CYS A 33 -20.45 -11.63 -5.33
C CYS A 33 -20.82 -11.95 -6.80
N TRP A 34 -20.52 -13.15 -7.32
CA TRP A 34 -20.71 -13.52 -8.74
C TRP A 34 -22.10 -13.19 -9.28
N ASN A 35 -23.13 -13.57 -8.53
CA ASN A 35 -24.53 -13.40 -8.92
C ASN A 35 -25.17 -12.16 -8.27
N ARG A 36 -24.44 -11.46 -7.40
CA ARG A 36 -24.92 -10.30 -6.64
C ARG A 36 -23.82 -9.25 -6.48
N PRO A 37 -23.35 -8.59 -7.56
CA PRO A 37 -22.21 -7.67 -7.49
C PRO A 37 -22.44 -6.47 -6.55
N TRP A 38 -23.70 -6.03 -6.42
CA TRP A 38 -24.09 -4.92 -5.55
C TRP A 38 -23.82 -5.18 -4.07
N ILE A 39 -23.69 -6.45 -3.64
CA ILE A 39 -23.42 -6.79 -2.23
C ILE A 39 -22.07 -6.23 -1.73
N CYS A 40 -21.13 -5.95 -2.64
CA CYS A 40 -19.83 -5.37 -2.30
C CYS A 40 -19.92 -3.88 -1.91
N ASN A 41 -20.95 -3.19 -2.38
CA ASN A 41 -21.18 -1.79 -2.08
C ASN A 41 -22.20 -1.73 -0.94
N GLU A 42 -21.76 -2.04 0.27
CA GLU A 42 -22.60 -2.06 1.48
C GLU A 42 -23.17 -0.67 1.80
N GLY A 43 -24.25 -0.30 1.10
CA GLY A 43 -25.39 0.53 1.48
C GLY A 43 -25.19 1.96 2.02
N LYS A 44 -24.00 2.36 2.45
CA LYS A 44 -23.74 3.69 3.00
C LYS A 44 -23.63 4.66 1.85
N PHE A 45 -24.63 5.52 1.70
CA PHE A 45 -24.63 6.63 0.78
C PHE A 45 -24.21 7.91 1.52
N PRO A 46 -23.18 8.65 1.08
CA PRO A 46 -22.25 8.34 -0.01
C PRO A 46 -21.19 7.28 0.40
N PRO A 47 -20.81 6.35 -0.50
CA PRO A 47 -19.85 5.31 -0.17
C PRO A 47 -18.44 5.89 -0.11
N LYS A 48 -17.84 5.88 1.10
CA LYS A 48 -16.43 6.28 1.31
C LYS A 48 -15.45 5.39 0.54
N ILE A 49 -15.82 4.13 0.32
CA ILE A 49 -15.01 3.10 -0.33
C ILE A 49 -15.90 2.40 -1.34
N LYS A 50 -15.46 2.33 -2.60
CA LYS A 50 -16.15 1.58 -3.65
C LYS A 50 -15.49 0.23 -3.83
N LYS A 51 -16.28 -0.83 -3.70
CA LYS A 51 -15.80 -2.20 -3.90
C LYS A 51 -16.50 -2.82 -5.11
N LEU A 52 -15.71 -3.45 -5.98
CA LEU A 52 -16.22 -4.18 -7.13
C LEU A 52 -16.09 -5.68 -6.90
N CYS A 53 -16.98 -6.44 -7.54
CA CYS A 53 -16.85 -7.88 -7.56
C CYS A 53 -15.78 -8.29 -8.57
N CYS A 54 -14.63 -8.73 -8.10
CA CYS A 54 -13.54 -9.26 -8.91
C CYS A 54 -13.34 -10.73 -8.58
N LYS A 55 -13.53 -11.63 -9.55
CA LYS A 55 -13.33 -13.09 -9.37
C LYS A 55 -14.05 -13.64 -8.12
N ASN A 56 -15.34 -13.33 -7.99
CA ASN A 56 -16.20 -13.71 -6.86
C ASN A 56 -15.85 -13.11 -5.49
N ARG A 57 -14.94 -12.15 -5.43
CA ARG A 57 -14.55 -11.46 -4.20
C ARG A 57 -14.80 -9.96 -4.31
N CYS A 58 -15.19 -9.34 -3.20
CA CYS A 58 -15.30 -7.89 -3.14
C CYS A 58 -13.91 -7.29 -2.95
N VAL A 59 -13.46 -6.54 -3.94
CA VAL A 59 -12.15 -5.88 -3.97
C VAL A 59 -12.36 -4.38 -3.91
N ASP A 60 -11.58 -3.69 -3.07
CA ASP A 60 -11.58 -2.24 -3.03
C ASP A 60 -10.88 -1.69 -4.27
N VAL A 61 -11.60 -0.92 -5.07
CA VAL A 61 -11.03 -0.30 -6.26
C VAL A 61 -10.62 1.16 -6.04
N THR A 62 -10.78 1.65 -4.82
CA THR A 62 -10.52 3.05 -4.45
C THR A 62 -9.08 3.27 -4.02
N SER A 63 -8.51 2.27 -3.32
CA SER A 63 -7.18 2.35 -2.71
C SER A 63 -6.22 1.21 -3.10
N ASP A 64 -6.72 0.11 -3.66
CA ASP A 64 -5.88 -1.02 -4.07
C ASP A 64 -5.06 -0.67 -5.32
N VAL A 65 -3.74 -0.73 -5.17
CA VAL A 65 -2.77 -0.46 -6.25
C VAL A 65 -2.90 -1.46 -7.41
N ASN A 66 -3.40 -2.67 -7.17
CA ASN A 66 -3.55 -3.71 -8.19
C ASN A 66 -4.95 -3.76 -8.82
N ASN A 67 -5.90 -3.00 -8.29
CA ASN A 67 -7.30 -2.98 -8.75
C ASN A 67 -7.82 -1.55 -8.80
N CYS A 68 -7.01 -0.60 -9.23
CA CYS A 68 -7.34 0.81 -9.14
C CYS A 68 -8.41 1.19 -10.16
N GLY A 69 -9.58 1.60 -9.65
CA GLY A 69 -10.77 1.93 -10.41
C GLY A 69 -11.54 0.74 -10.97
N LEU A 70 -10.83 -0.26 -11.47
CA LEU A 70 -11.39 -1.50 -12.01
C LEU A 70 -10.53 -2.70 -11.61
N CYS A 71 -11.15 -3.88 -11.64
CA CYS A 71 -10.47 -5.15 -11.38
C CYS A 71 -9.27 -5.35 -12.31
N GLY A 72 -8.10 -5.68 -11.76
CA GLY A 72 -6.89 -6.00 -12.51
C GLY A 72 -6.13 -4.79 -13.09
N ILE A 73 -6.60 -3.56 -12.87
CA ILE A 73 -5.86 -2.36 -13.26
C ILE A 73 -4.81 -2.07 -12.18
N ARG A 74 -3.54 -2.29 -12.53
CA ARG A 74 -2.41 -2.01 -11.64
C ARG A 74 -1.80 -0.65 -11.94
N CYS A 75 -1.58 0.15 -10.91
CA CYS A 75 -0.87 1.42 -11.06
C CYS A 75 0.61 1.21 -11.42
N PRO A 76 1.21 2.14 -12.19
CA PRO A 76 2.64 2.13 -12.49
C PRO A 76 3.52 2.14 -11.23
N PHE A 77 4.81 1.83 -11.40
CA PHE A 77 5.77 1.84 -10.31
C PHE A 77 5.81 3.22 -9.62
N ASN A 78 5.79 3.23 -8.29
CA ASN A 78 5.74 4.43 -7.43
C ASN A 78 4.47 5.29 -7.54
N TRP A 79 3.39 4.79 -8.12
CA TRP A 79 2.09 5.45 -8.11
C TRP A 79 1.17 4.77 -7.09
N GLN A 80 0.31 5.56 -6.45
CA GLN A 80 -0.72 5.04 -5.53
C GLN A 80 -2.10 5.16 -6.18
N CYS A 81 -3.00 4.25 -5.78
CA CYS A 81 -4.40 4.38 -6.14
C CYS A 81 -5.08 5.36 -5.18
N CYS A 82 -5.48 6.52 -5.68
CA CYS A 82 -6.25 7.51 -4.94
C CYS A 82 -7.57 7.74 -5.67
N HIS A 83 -8.69 7.50 -4.97
CA HIS A 83 -10.04 7.75 -5.52
C HIS A 83 -10.33 7.07 -6.85
N ARG A 84 -9.81 5.85 -7.06
CA ARG A 84 -9.93 5.07 -8.32
C ARG A 84 -9.04 5.55 -9.47
N LEU A 85 -8.12 6.47 -9.20
CA LEU A 85 -7.13 6.96 -10.16
C LEU A 85 -5.73 6.64 -9.66
N CYS A 86 -4.86 6.23 -10.58
CA CYS A 86 -3.44 6.14 -10.27
C CYS A 86 -2.87 7.55 -10.23
N ILE A 87 -2.28 7.93 -9.11
CA ILE A 87 -1.68 9.24 -8.89
C ILE A 87 -0.23 9.07 -8.46
N ASN A 88 0.66 9.86 -9.05
CA ASN A 88 2.05 9.95 -8.59
C ASN A 88 2.14 10.83 -7.34
N THR A 89 2.20 10.19 -6.18
CA THR A 89 2.28 10.90 -4.90
C THR A 89 3.62 11.59 -4.67
N ASN A 90 4.62 11.40 -5.53
CA ASN A 90 5.92 12.03 -5.38
C ASN A 90 5.97 13.48 -5.86
N VAL A 91 5.09 13.85 -6.78
CA VAL A 91 5.11 15.16 -7.45
C VAL A 91 3.75 15.86 -7.40
N ASN A 92 2.67 15.14 -7.11
CA ASN A 92 1.34 15.73 -7.10
C ASN A 92 1.14 16.60 -5.84
N PRO A 93 0.87 17.92 -5.98
CA PRO A 93 0.74 18.83 -4.85
C PRO A 93 -0.53 18.61 -4.01
N PHE A 94 -1.52 17.87 -4.53
CA PHE A 94 -2.78 17.54 -3.84
C PHE A 94 -2.76 16.14 -3.19
N HIS A 95 -1.77 15.31 -3.54
CA HIS A 95 -1.64 13.93 -3.06
C HIS A 95 -0.19 13.61 -2.67
N CYS A 96 0.49 14.53 -1.98
CA CYS A 96 1.91 14.42 -1.73
C CYS A 96 2.24 13.37 -0.65
N GLY A 97 2.99 12.34 -1.00
CA GLY A 97 3.36 11.22 -0.12
C GLY A 97 2.22 10.23 0.18
N ARG A 98 0.97 10.72 0.23
CA ARG A 98 -0.25 9.93 0.44
C ARG A 98 -1.45 10.61 -0.22
N CYS A 99 -2.53 9.85 -0.44
CA CYS A 99 -3.79 10.39 -0.95
C CYS A 99 -4.33 11.53 -0.05
N ASP A 100 -4.94 12.55 -0.68
CA ASP A 100 -5.57 13.72 -0.05
C ASP A 100 -4.65 14.57 0.83
N HIS A 101 -3.34 14.44 0.65
CA HIS A 101 -2.36 15.27 1.35
C HIS A 101 -1.90 16.42 0.47
N LYS A 102 -2.54 17.58 0.66
CA LYS A 102 -2.18 18.81 -0.01
C LYS A 102 -1.03 19.52 0.72
N CYS A 103 -0.02 19.94 -0.02
CA CYS A 103 1.05 20.75 0.57
C CYS A 103 0.56 22.17 0.93
N PRO A 104 1.01 22.74 2.05
CA PRO A 104 0.69 24.13 2.41
C PRO A 104 1.36 25.06 1.39
N PHE A 105 0.65 26.08 0.91
CA PHE A 105 1.24 27.09 0.04
C PHE A 105 2.31 27.89 0.82
N PRO A 106 3.51 28.16 0.28
CA PRO A 106 4.03 27.96 -1.08
C PRO A 106 4.85 26.67 -1.30
N SER A 107 4.65 25.65 -0.46
CA SER A 107 5.41 24.40 -0.53
C SER A 107 4.97 23.53 -1.71
N PHE A 108 5.95 23.08 -2.50
CA PHE A 108 5.74 22.10 -3.57
C PHE A 108 5.93 20.68 -3.04
N CYS A 109 5.36 19.72 -3.76
CA CYS A 109 5.59 18.29 -3.52
C CYS A 109 6.82 17.84 -4.30
N PHE A 110 7.82 17.30 -3.59
CA PHE A 110 9.01 16.74 -4.22
C PHE A 110 9.40 15.45 -3.49
N TYR A 111 9.60 14.37 -4.25
CA TYR A 111 9.83 13.01 -3.72
C TYR A 111 8.84 12.57 -2.62
N GLY A 112 7.59 13.05 -2.69
CA GLY A 112 6.54 12.68 -1.75
C GLY A 112 6.57 13.45 -0.43
N MET A 113 7.37 14.53 -0.37
CA MET A 113 7.50 15.40 0.78
C MET A 113 7.18 16.84 0.40
N CYS A 114 6.40 17.51 1.24
CA CYS A 114 6.11 18.94 1.07
C CYS A 114 7.32 19.77 1.50
N GLY A 115 7.78 20.67 0.63
CA GLY A 115 8.89 21.59 0.94
C GLY A 115 10.28 20.96 0.91
N TYR A 116 10.42 19.73 0.40
CA TYR A 116 11.72 19.07 0.28
C TYR A 116 12.63 19.82 -0.70
N ALA A 117 13.78 20.27 -0.19
CA ALA A 117 14.81 21.03 -0.92
C ALA A 117 14.38 22.40 -1.47
N GLN A 118 13.34 23.04 -0.93
CA GLN A 118 13.10 24.45 -1.25
C GLN A 118 14.14 25.32 -0.51
N PRO A 119 15.02 26.09 -1.20
CA PRO A 119 15.47 27.33 -0.60
C PRO A 119 14.19 28.12 -0.37
N LEU A 120 13.88 28.46 0.88
CA LEU A 120 12.83 29.43 1.18
C LEU A 120 13.03 30.59 0.19
N PRO A 121 12.04 30.94 -0.67
CA PRO A 121 12.16 32.19 -1.40
C PRO A 121 12.44 33.27 -0.35
N PRO A 122 13.40 34.18 -0.57
CA PRO A 122 13.67 35.24 0.39
C PRO A 122 12.32 35.90 0.68
N PHE A 123 11.86 35.76 1.93
CA PHE A 123 10.56 36.26 2.32
C PHE A 123 10.46 37.71 1.85
N PRO A 124 9.50 38.08 0.99
CA PRO A 124 9.33 39.48 0.59
C PRO A 124 8.87 40.34 1.78
N PHE A 125 8.50 39.72 2.89
CA PHE A 125 8.14 40.36 4.14
C PHE A 125 9.14 39.98 5.24
N PRO A 126 9.93 40.92 5.79
CA PRO A 126 10.69 40.64 6.99
C PRO A 126 9.73 40.13 8.08
N PRO A 127 10.09 39.08 8.86
CA PRO A 127 9.28 38.68 9.99
C PRO A 127 9.11 39.91 10.89
N LYS A 128 7.87 40.38 11.07
CA LYS A 128 7.58 41.45 12.02
C LYS A 128 8.18 41.00 13.36
N PRO A 129 9.06 41.79 14.00
CA PRO A 129 9.57 41.46 15.32
C PRO A 129 8.37 41.34 16.25
N PHE A 130 8.00 40.12 16.62
CA PHE A 130 7.07 39.96 17.73
C PHE A 130 7.81 40.50 18.95
N PRO A 131 7.27 41.50 19.66
CA PRO A 131 7.89 41.96 20.88
C PRO A 131 8.02 40.73 21.80
N PRO A 132 9.23 40.43 22.32
CA PRO A 132 9.38 39.31 23.24
C PRO A 132 8.47 39.59 24.43
N LYS A 133 7.40 38.80 24.57
CA LYS A 133 6.61 38.82 25.79
C LYS A 133 7.55 38.32 26.89
N PRO A 134 7.92 39.14 27.89
CA PRO A 134 8.74 38.67 28.98
C PRO A 134 7.90 37.66 29.76
N PHE A 135 8.16 36.37 29.56
CA PHE A 135 7.63 35.36 30.45
C PHE A 135 8.42 35.49 31.76
N PRO A 136 7.79 35.85 32.89
CA PRO A 136 8.49 35.88 34.16
C PRO A 136 9.01 34.45 34.43
N PRO A 137 10.31 34.27 34.73
CA PRO A 137 10.83 32.96 35.07
C PRO A 137 10.16 32.51 36.37
N LYS A 138 9.26 31.53 36.29
CA LYS A 138 8.75 30.86 37.48
C LYS A 138 9.92 30.07 38.09
N PRO A 139 10.38 30.37 39.31
CA PRO A 139 11.42 29.58 39.95
C PRO A 139 10.83 28.20 40.24
N PHE A 140 11.26 27.18 39.50
CA PHE A 140 10.96 25.81 39.86
C PHE A 140 11.95 25.40 40.96
N PRO A 141 11.50 25.12 42.20
CA PRO A 141 12.40 24.62 43.23
C PRO A 141 12.97 23.27 42.77
N PRO A 142 14.30 23.06 42.80
CA PRO A 142 14.88 21.78 42.46
C PRO A 142 14.45 20.77 43.50
N LYS A 143 13.60 19.81 43.11
CA LYS A 143 13.31 18.63 43.95
C LYS A 143 14.56 17.76 43.98
N PRO A 144 15.17 17.50 45.16
CA PRO A 144 16.29 16.58 45.25
C PRO A 144 15.79 15.17 44.92
N PHE A 145 16.23 14.61 43.80
CA PHE A 145 16.02 13.19 43.52
C PHE A 145 17.12 12.40 44.23
N PRO A 146 16.79 11.54 45.21
CA PRO A 146 17.78 10.68 45.82
C PRO A 146 18.33 9.70 44.77
N PRO A 147 19.66 9.52 44.65
CA PRO A 147 20.22 8.55 43.71
C PRO A 147 19.83 7.15 44.17
N LYS A 148 19.00 6.45 43.38
CA LYS A 148 18.74 5.02 43.60
C LYS A 148 19.97 4.23 43.12
N PRO A 149 20.65 3.47 43.99
CA PRO A 149 21.73 2.59 43.57
C PRO A 149 21.16 1.49 42.66
N PHE A 150 21.61 1.43 41.41
CA PHE A 150 21.30 0.32 40.53
C PHE A 150 22.28 -0.83 40.84
N PRO A 151 21.82 -2.01 41.30
CA PRO A 151 22.71 -3.15 41.46
C PRO A 151 23.21 -3.61 40.07
N PRO A 152 24.52 -3.86 39.89
CA PRO A 152 25.04 -4.38 38.64
C PRO A 152 24.50 -5.80 38.44
N LYS A 153 23.68 -6.01 37.40
CA LYS A 153 23.28 -7.36 36.98
C LYS A 153 24.45 -8.00 36.23
N PRO A 154 24.99 -9.14 36.68
CA PRO A 154 25.99 -9.88 35.93
C PRO A 154 25.36 -10.41 34.64
N PHE A 155 25.90 -10.03 33.49
CA PHE A 155 25.51 -10.62 32.21
C PHE A 155 26.25 -11.95 32.05
N PRO A 156 25.56 -13.10 31.92
CA PRO A 156 26.22 -14.36 31.60
C PRO A 156 26.78 -14.30 30.18
N PRO A 157 28.03 -14.74 29.93
CA PRO A 157 28.58 -14.80 28.58
C PRO A 157 27.81 -15.85 27.77
N LYS A 158 27.14 -15.42 26.70
CA LYS A 158 26.52 -16.33 25.74
C LYS A 158 27.63 -16.93 24.85
N PRO A 159 27.79 -18.25 24.77
CA PRO A 159 28.70 -18.88 23.82
C PRO A 159 28.22 -18.59 22.39
N PHE A 160 29.09 -18.00 21.57
CA PHE A 160 28.82 -17.85 20.13
C PHE A 160 29.08 -19.18 19.44
N PRO A 161 28.10 -19.77 18.72
CA PRO A 161 28.37 -20.94 17.90
C PRO A 161 29.29 -20.55 16.72
N PRO A 162 30.29 -21.38 16.37
CA PRO A 162 31.13 -21.10 15.21
C PRO A 162 30.29 -21.19 13.94
N LYS A 163 30.26 -20.09 13.16
CA LYS A 163 29.64 -20.09 11.83
C LYS A 163 30.55 -20.84 10.86
N PRO A 164 30.04 -21.85 10.12
CA PRO A 164 30.80 -22.48 9.04
C PRO A 164 31.11 -21.43 7.95
N PHE A 165 32.37 -21.37 7.52
CA PHE A 165 32.75 -20.55 6.38
C PHE A 165 32.15 -21.17 5.10
N PRO A 166 31.54 -20.37 4.21
CA PRO A 166 31.10 -20.86 2.92
C PRO A 166 32.32 -21.29 2.09
N PRO A 167 32.23 -22.37 1.30
CA PRO A 167 33.31 -22.80 0.42
C PRO A 167 33.63 -21.74 -0.62
N LYS A 168 34.92 -21.56 -0.89
CA LYS A 168 35.46 -20.59 -1.84
C LYS A 168 34.90 -20.90 -3.24
N PRO A 169 34.30 -19.93 -3.94
CA PRO A 169 33.82 -20.16 -5.30
C PRO A 169 34.99 -20.51 -6.23
N PRO A 170 34.79 -21.39 -7.24
CA PRO A 170 35.82 -21.74 -8.19
C PRO A 170 36.31 -20.50 -8.93
N HIS A 171 37.63 -20.37 -9.05
CA HIS A 171 38.28 -19.31 -9.80
C HIS A 171 37.78 -19.33 -11.25
N GLY A 172 37.01 -18.30 -11.64
CA GLY A 172 36.66 -18.07 -13.03
C GLY A 172 37.91 -17.79 -13.88
N PRO A 173 37.84 -17.97 -15.21
CA PRO A 173 38.97 -17.75 -16.10
C PRO A 173 39.47 -16.29 -15.98
N TYR A 174 40.78 -16.15 -15.82
CA TYR A 174 41.47 -14.86 -15.70
C TYR A 174 41.16 -13.95 -16.89
N PRO A 175 40.95 -12.64 -16.68
CA PRO A 175 40.82 -11.69 -17.78
C PRO A 175 42.14 -11.60 -18.57
N PRO A 176 42.09 -11.45 -19.91
CA PRO A 176 43.29 -11.33 -20.73
C PRO A 176 44.05 -10.03 -20.40
N GLN A 177 45.34 -10.18 -20.11
CA GLN A 177 46.29 -9.11 -19.84
C GLN A 177 46.34 -8.17 -21.05
N ARG A 178 45.90 -6.91 -20.89
CA ARG A 178 46.07 -5.88 -21.92
C ARG A 178 47.52 -5.41 -21.87
N GLY A 179 48.25 -5.63 -22.96
CA GLY A 179 49.67 -5.29 -23.10
C GLY A 179 49.96 -3.84 -22.73
N ARG A 180 51.03 -3.65 -21.96
CA ARG A 180 51.57 -2.36 -21.56
C ARG A 180 52.24 -1.69 -22.78
N PRO A 181 51.99 -0.42 -23.09
CA PRO A 181 52.74 0.28 -24.12
C PRO A 181 54.20 0.50 -23.66
N PRO A 182 55.17 0.57 -24.60
CA PRO A 182 56.57 0.78 -24.26
C PRO A 182 56.79 2.17 -23.65
N SER A 183 57.62 2.20 -22.62
CA SER A 183 58.14 3.41 -21.99
C SER A 183 59.12 4.08 -22.94
N SER A 184 58.78 5.28 -23.41
CA SER A 184 59.71 6.23 -24.00
C SER A 184 60.49 6.93 -22.89
N GLY A 185 61.80 6.72 -22.84
CA GLY A 185 62.72 7.37 -21.89
C GLY A 185 64.05 6.65 -21.85
#